data_AF-A0A1Y2AFY6-F1
#
_entry.id   AF-A0A1Y2AFY6-F1
#
_cell.length_a   1.000
_cell.length_b   1.000
_cell.length_c   1.000
_cell.angle_alpha   90.00
_cell.angle_beta   90.00
_cell.angle_gamma   90.00
#
_symmetry.space_group_name_H-M   'P 1'
#
loop_
_entity.id
_entity.type
_entity.pdbx_description
1 polymer ?
#
loop_
_entity_poly.entity_id
_entity_poly.type
_entity_poly.pdbx_seq_one_letter_code
_entity_poly.pdbx_strand_id
1 'polypeptide(L)'
;MPPKRPPPLDRGLFVGDGPLAPGSAPLPPSPSTIHPAYIIDAHTFPSESLSTDAAPLFSSLPEGYSRPTVKSAVEVKLDVGADPAQSVLGVKPFSIHPTVLNLSLAASPSITNIARGAVDIIVPCTSHLSAQDWDLLDEAVNDIDRSWGNGTGKIVISGLLPPPLTSSSSKLMNDEMYSLYIERLSQLSLLPNVFLKALPPVVDQNSQTSDWWKERKEVERVLRMYLSPTIEAIGTHRVIFGSDPALTIEDLKNNTLNIVDLAQPIPSGEWYALLRKSVAELGEGEEAMSDIMGGNAAGVYQLQ
;
A
#
# COMPACT_ATOMS: atom_id res chain seq x y z
N MET A 1 -5.95 -56.71 7.12
CA MET A 1 -6.81 -56.56 5.93
C MET A 1 -6.11 -55.61 4.97
N PRO A 2 -5.89 -55.96 3.69
CA PRO A 2 -5.30 -55.03 2.74
C PRO A 2 -6.27 -53.86 2.47
N PRO A 3 -5.77 -52.61 2.34
CA PRO A 3 -6.61 -51.45 2.09
C PRO A 3 -7.32 -51.61 0.74
N LYS A 4 -8.65 -51.39 0.74
CA LYS A 4 -9.47 -51.38 -0.48
C LYS A 4 -8.93 -50.31 -1.41
N ARG A 5 -8.65 -50.67 -2.66
CA ARG A 5 -8.23 -49.71 -3.68
C ARG A 5 -9.33 -48.65 -3.86
N PRO A 6 -8.96 -47.37 -4.00
CA PRO A 6 -9.93 -46.33 -4.32
C PRO A 6 -10.59 -46.63 -5.67
N PRO A 7 -11.85 -46.21 -5.85
CA PRO A 7 -12.55 -46.37 -7.13
C PRO A 7 -11.80 -45.63 -8.24
N PRO A 8 -11.74 -46.20 -9.46
CA PRO A 8 -11.12 -45.53 -10.59
C PRO A 8 -11.89 -44.24 -10.92
N LEU A 9 -11.14 -43.17 -11.20
CA LEU A 9 -11.72 -41.91 -11.69
C LEU A 9 -12.40 -42.14 -13.05
N ASP A 10 -13.52 -41.46 -13.25
CA ASP A 10 -14.28 -41.57 -14.48
C ASP A 10 -13.46 -41.05 -15.67
N ARG A 11 -13.35 -41.88 -16.71
CA ARG A 11 -12.64 -41.54 -17.95
C ARG A 11 -13.29 -40.37 -18.68
N GLY A 12 -14.59 -40.11 -18.41
CA GLY A 12 -15.34 -38.95 -18.88
C GLY A 12 -14.82 -37.60 -18.36
N LEU A 13 -13.95 -37.58 -17.35
CA LEU A 13 -13.34 -36.34 -16.87
C LEU A 13 -12.19 -35.85 -17.76
N PHE A 14 -11.59 -36.75 -18.55
CA PHE A 14 -10.36 -36.48 -19.33
C PHE A 14 -10.59 -36.48 -20.86
N VAL A 15 -11.85 -36.42 -21.31
CA VAL A 15 -12.18 -36.26 -22.74
C VAL A 15 -11.88 -34.84 -23.18
N GLY A 16 -11.66 -34.61 -24.48
CA GLY A 16 -11.25 -33.30 -25.03
C GLY A 16 -12.19 -32.13 -24.71
N ASP A 17 -13.47 -32.39 -24.41
CA ASP A 17 -14.48 -31.40 -23.97
C ASP A 17 -14.94 -31.62 -22.51
N GLY A 18 -14.19 -32.41 -21.74
CA GLY A 18 -14.49 -32.72 -20.34
C GLY A 18 -14.19 -31.55 -19.40
N PRO A 19 -14.69 -31.58 -18.16
CA PRO A 19 -14.47 -30.52 -17.17
C PRO A 19 -13.00 -30.35 -16.77
N LEU A 20 -12.12 -31.32 -17.06
CA LEU A 20 -10.67 -31.23 -16.87
C LEU A 20 -9.88 -31.17 -18.19
N ALA A 21 -10.54 -30.84 -19.31
CA ALA A 21 -9.86 -30.66 -20.58
C ALA A 21 -8.89 -29.45 -20.53
N PRO A 22 -7.78 -29.48 -21.30
CA PRO A 22 -6.94 -28.30 -21.46
C PRO A 22 -7.77 -27.13 -22.02
N GLY A 23 -8.05 -26.13 -21.19
CA GLY A 23 -8.89 -24.97 -21.54
C GLY A 23 -10.35 -25.02 -21.04
N SER A 24 -10.77 -26.07 -20.31
CA SER A 24 -12.08 -26.12 -19.65
C SER A 24 -12.14 -25.28 -18.38
N ALA A 25 -10.99 -24.97 -17.79
CA ALA A 25 -10.90 -24.02 -16.69
C ALA A 25 -11.36 -22.65 -17.21
N PRO A 26 -12.33 -21.99 -16.54
CA PRO A 26 -12.74 -20.65 -16.94
C PRO A 26 -11.51 -19.76 -16.93
N LEU A 27 -11.32 -19.00 -18.02
CA LEU A 27 -10.23 -18.04 -18.08
C LEU A 27 -10.40 -17.07 -16.90
N PRO A 28 -9.31 -16.70 -16.22
CA PRO A 28 -9.40 -15.69 -15.19
C PRO A 28 -9.99 -14.40 -15.80
N PRO A 29 -10.83 -13.67 -15.04
CA PRO A 29 -11.35 -12.40 -15.51
C PRO A 29 -10.19 -11.50 -15.94
N SER A 30 -10.39 -10.72 -17.00
CA SER A 30 -9.37 -9.79 -17.46
C SER A 30 -9.03 -8.81 -16.31
N PRO A 31 -7.76 -8.47 -16.08
CA PRO A 31 -7.39 -7.44 -15.10
C PRO A 31 -8.09 -6.09 -15.34
N SER A 32 -8.52 -5.84 -16.58
CA SER A 32 -9.30 -4.66 -16.95
C SER A 32 -10.75 -4.68 -16.49
N THR A 33 -11.31 -5.83 -16.09
CA THR A 33 -12.73 -5.98 -15.70
C THR A 33 -12.95 -5.99 -14.19
N ILE A 34 -11.89 -6.17 -13.39
CA ILE A 34 -11.99 -6.17 -11.92
C ILE A 34 -11.89 -4.72 -11.42
N HIS A 35 -12.93 -4.26 -10.74
CA HIS A 35 -13.02 -2.93 -10.16
C HIS A 35 -13.52 -3.02 -8.72
N PRO A 36 -13.05 -2.14 -7.82
CA PRO A 36 -13.60 -2.11 -6.47
C PRO A 36 -15.03 -1.53 -6.50
N ALA A 37 -15.86 -1.95 -5.56
CA ALA A 37 -17.20 -1.40 -5.39
C ALA A 37 -17.20 0.07 -4.97
N TYR A 38 -16.18 0.49 -4.21
CA TYR A 38 -15.97 1.86 -3.75
C TYR A 38 -14.51 2.08 -3.36
N ILE A 39 -14.13 3.34 -3.16
CA ILE A 39 -12.80 3.72 -2.68
C ILE A 39 -12.94 4.49 -1.37
N ILE A 40 -12.06 4.20 -0.41
CA ILE A 40 -11.74 5.10 0.71
C ILE A 40 -10.27 5.44 0.56
N ASP A 41 -10.00 6.71 0.30
CA ASP A 41 -8.63 7.19 0.15
C ASP A 41 -8.03 7.41 1.54
N ALA A 42 -7.19 6.50 2.00
CA ALA A 42 -6.74 6.50 3.39
C ALA A 42 -5.49 7.38 3.65
N HIS A 43 -5.03 8.13 2.65
CA HIS A 43 -3.86 8.98 2.79
C HIS A 43 -3.92 10.14 1.78
N THR A 44 -4.44 11.27 2.24
CA THR A 44 -4.42 12.53 1.48
C THR A 44 -3.89 13.68 2.34
N PHE A 45 -3.24 14.66 1.72
CA PHE A 45 -2.91 15.91 2.39
C PHE A 45 -4.04 16.94 2.21
N PRO A 46 -4.28 17.80 3.22
CA PRO A 46 -5.27 18.87 3.08
C PRO A 46 -4.81 19.86 2.00
N SER A 47 -5.55 19.94 0.90
CA SER A 47 -5.32 20.95 -0.13
C SER A 47 -6.06 22.25 0.22
N GLU A 48 -5.39 23.41 0.11
CA GLU A 48 -6.04 24.73 0.32
C GLU A 48 -7.18 25.01 -0.68
N SER A 49 -7.21 24.30 -1.82
CA SER A 49 -8.32 24.36 -2.76
C SER A 49 -9.52 23.57 -2.25
N LEU A 50 -10.56 24.30 -1.83
CA LEU A 50 -11.92 23.84 -1.49
C LEU A 50 -12.62 23.12 -2.66
N SER A 51 -12.09 21.98 -3.09
CA SER A 51 -12.69 21.15 -4.13
C SER A 51 -13.57 20.10 -3.46
N THR A 52 -14.88 20.36 -3.48
CA THR A 52 -15.97 19.52 -2.99
C THR A 52 -16.25 18.26 -3.83
N ASP A 53 -15.32 17.87 -4.71
CA ASP A 53 -15.52 16.82 -5.69
C ASP A 53 -14.53 15.66 -5.47
N ALA A 54 -14.95 14.41 -5.73
CA ALA A 54 -14.08 13.23 -5.77
C ALA A 54 -13.10 13.24 -6.96
N ALA A 55 -13.11 14.35 -7.73
CA ALA A 55 -12.31 14.62 -8.89
C ALA A 55 -10.78 14.68 -8.70
N PRO A 56 -10.17 15.05 -7.54
CA PRO A 56 -8.71 15.19 -7.48
C PRO A 56 -8.01 13.85 -7.64
N LEU A 57 -8.55 12.77 -7.07
CA LEU A 57 -8.00 11.42 -7.22
C LEU A 57 -7.92 11.01 -8.70
N PHE A 58 -8.99 11.24 -9.46
CA PHE A 58 -9.08 10.81 -10.86
C PHE A 58 -8.65 11.89 -11.87
N SER A 59 -8.15 13.04 -11.42
CA SER A 59 -7.80 14.18 -12.27
C SER A 59 -6.73 13.85 -13.32
N SER A 60 -5.80 12.97 -12.96
CA SER A 60 -4.72 12.49 -13.83
C SER A 60 -5.10 11.27 -14.68
N LEU A 61 -6.32 10.76 -14.53
CA LEU A 61 -6.78 9.54 -15.18
C LEU A 61 -7.37 9.83 -16.57
N PRO A 62 -6.88 9.19 -17.65
CA PRO A 62 -7.45 9.39 -18.99
C PRO A 62 -8.95 9.08 -19.07
N GLU A 63 -9.63 9.67 -20.05
CA GLU A 63 -11.04 9.36 -20.33
C GLU A 63 -11.19 7.87 -20.72
N GLY A 64 -12.21 7.20 -20.15
CA GLY A 64 -12.48 5.77 -20.39
C GLY A 64 -11.98 4.81 -19.31
N TYR A 65 -11.23 5.29 -18.31
CA TYR A 65 -10.91 4.48 -17.13
C TYR A 65 -12.09 4.44 -16.14
N SER A 66 -12.25 3.32 -15.43
CA SER A 66 -13.26 3.17 -14.37
C SER A 66 -12.96 4.10 -13.20
N ARG A 67 -13.99 4.84 -12.77
CA ARG A 67 -13.95 5.79 -11.65
C ARG A 67 -15.03 5.40 -10.63
N PRO A 68 -14.72 4.46 -9.72
CA PRO A 68 -15.63 4.07 -8.64
C PRO A 68 -15.92 5.25 -7.71
N THR A 69 -17.03 5.16 -6.96
CA THR A 69 -17.39 6.19 -5.99
C THR A 69 -16.39 6.24 -4.84
N VAL A 70 -15.88 7.43 -4.52
CA VAL A 70 -15.07 7.69 -3.32
C VAL A 70 -16.02 7.99 -2.17
N LYS A 71 -15.99 7.16 -1.11
CA LYS A 71 -16.88 7.31 0.06
C LYS A 71 -16.31 8.20 1.16
N SER A 72 -15.01 8.10 1.40
CA SER A 72 -14.32 8.83 2.47
C SER A 72 -12.87 9.09 2.05
N ALA A 73 -12.27 10.11 2.65
CA ALA A 73 -10.86 10.44 2.55
C ALA A 73 -10.31 10.64 3.97
N VAL A 74 -9.15 10.05 4.25
CA VAL A 74 -8.44 10.18 5.51
C VAL A 74 -7.33 11.20 5.32
N GLU A 75 -7.48 12.33 5.98
CA GLU A 75 -6.56 13.45 5.86
C GLU A 75 -5.43 13.32 6.88
N VAL A 76 -4.20 13.37 6.38
CA VAL A 76 -2.99 13.28 7.18
C VAL A 76 -2.59 14.69 7.60
N LYS A 77 -2.62 14.96 8.91
CA LYS A 77 -2.20 16.23 9.49
C LYS A 77 -0.92 16.09 10.29
N LEU A 78 0.15 16.67 9.75
CA LEU A 78 1.45 16.70 10.41
C LEU A 78 1.47 17.70 11.58
N ASP A 79 0.79 18.83 11.43
CA ASP A 79 0.66 19.83 12.49
C ASP A 79 -0.60 19.62 13.34
N VAL A 80 -0.42 19.46 14.65
CA VAL A 80 -1.51 19.27 15.64
C VAL A 80 -2.41 20.51 15.75
N GLY A 81 -1.93 21.68 15.32
CA GLY A 81 -2.65 22.95 15.34
C GLY A 81 -3.42 23.30 14.06
N ALA A 82 -3.36 22.47 13.01
CA ALA A 82 -4.03 22.75 11.74
C ALA A 82 -5.54 22.47 11.82
N ASP A 83 -6.36 23.44 11.42
CA ASP A 83 -7.82 23.29 11.32
C ASP A 83 -8.19 22.13 10.36
N PRO A 84 -9.23 21.33 10.66
CA PRO A 84 -9.71 20.31 9.72
C PRO A 84 -10.17 20.96 8.43
N ALA A 85 -9.77 20.38 7.28
CA ALA A 85 -10.30 20.83 6.01
C ALA A 85 -11.82 20.68 6.06
N GLN A 86 -12.52 21.70 5.55
CA GLN A 86 -13.98 21.69 5.54
C GLN A 86 -14.47 20.55 4.64
N SER A 87 -15.49 19.84 5.12
CA SER A 87 -16.09 18.68 4.47
C SER A 87 -16.32 18.88 2.98
N VAL A 88 -15.69 18.03 2.18
CA VAL A 88 -16.05 17.79 0.78
C VAL A 88 -17.49 17.27 0.74
N LEU A 89 -18.32 17.77 -0.18
CA LEU A 89 -19.74 17.39 -0.28
C LEU A 89 -19.86 15.90 -0.62
N GLY A 90 -20.24 15.09 0.37
CA GLY A 90 -20.46 13.64 0.21
C GLY A 90 -19.32 12.74 0.69
N VAL A 91 -18.17 13.31 1.07
CA VAL A 91 -17.02 12.59 1.65
C VAL A 91 -16.83 13.11 3.08
N LYS A 92 -16.94 12.24 4.09
CA LYS A 92 -16.69 12.63 5.50
C LYS A 92 -15.18 12.57 5.75
N PRO A 93 -14.45 13.71 5.85
CA PRO A 93 -13.03 13.68 6.12
C PRO A 93 -12.77 13.17 7.54
N PHE A 94 -11.83 12.25 7.68
CA PHE A 94 -11.35 11.76 8.96
C PHE A 94 -9.88 12.17 9.11
N SER A 95 -9.58 13.09 10.02
CA SER A 95 -8.19 13.55 10.21
C SER A 95 -7.44 12.62 11.16
N ILE A 96 -6.22 12.25 10.79
CA ILE A 96 -5.29 11.50 11.62
C ILE A 96 -4.03 12.32 11.90
N HIS A 97 -3.44 12.07 13.08
CA HIS A 97 -2.15 12.62 13.48
C HIS A 97 -1.13 11.49 13.52
N PRO A 98 -0.37 11.29 12.43
CA PRO A 98 0.60 10.22 12.35
C PRO A 98 1.82 10.50 13.24
N THR A 99 2.47 9.43 13.68
CA THR A 99 3.81 9.51 14.27
C THR A 99 4.83 9.37 13.15
N VAL A 100 5.60 10.43 12.87
CA VAL A 100 6.71 10.37 11.91
C VAL A 100 7.92 9.76 12.60
N LEU A 101 8.40 8.63 12.08
CA LEU A 101 9.59 7.96 12.60
C LEU A 101 10.83 8.78 12.24
N ASN A 102 11.60 9.18 13.25
CA ASN A 102 12.86 9.87 13.02
C ASN A 102 13.99 8.85 12.85
N LEU A 103 14.30 8.51 11.60
CA LEU A 103 15.39 7.58 11.25
C LEU A 103 16.78 8.08 11.66
N SER A 104 16.95 9.38 11.92
CA SER A 104 18.23 9.95 12.40
C SER A 104 18.41 9.85 13.92
N LEU A 105 17.32 9.70 14.68
CA LEU A 105 17.35 9.55 16.13
C LEU A 105 17.16 8.07 16.45
N ALA A 106 18.18 7.44 17.05
CA ALA A 106 18.13 6.03 17.46
C ALA A 106 17.26 5.80 18.72
N ALA A 107 16.12 6.48 18.82
CA ALA A 107 15.20 6.40 19.96
C ALA A 107 13.78 6.16 19.47
N SER A 108 13.10 5.16 20.05
CA SER A 108 11.68 4.91 19.80
C SER A 108 10.84 6.15 20.05
N PRO A 109 9.85 6.44 19.19
CA PRO A 109 8.96 7.57 19.41
C PRO A 109 8.21 7.41 20.74
N SER A 110 8.12 8.47 21.52
CA SER A 110 7.27 8.50 22.72
C SER A 110 5.81 8.64 22.30
N ILE A 111 5.06 7.53 22.36
CA ILE A 111 3.66 7.49 21.93
C ILE A 111 2.79 7.88 23.12
N THR A 112 2.51 9.17 23.22
CA THR A 112 1.85 9.79 24.38
C THR A 112 0.33 9.73 24.31
N ASN A 113 -0.26 9.35 23.16
CA ASN A 113 -1.69 9.28 22.96
C ASN A 113 -2.10 7.97 22.29
N ILE A 114 -2.06 6.88 23.05
CA ILE A 114 -2.64 5.61 22.63
C ILE A 114 -4.15 5.67 22.89
N ALA A 115 -4.85 6.41 22.03
CA ALA A 115 -6.30 6.32 21.98
C ALA A 115 -6.68 4.87 21.60
N ARG A 116 -7.85 4.41 22.06
CA ARG A 116 -8.45 3.14 21.59
C ARG A 116 -8.77 3.29 20.10
N GLY A 117 -7.84 2.96 19.22
CA GLY A 117 -7.97 3.16 17.78
C GLY A 117 -6.74 2.72 16.99
N ALA A 118 -6.69 3.14 15.72
CA ALA A 118 -5.55 2.95 14.85
C ALA A 118 -4.44 3.97 15.17
N VAL A 119 -3.18 3.54 15.13
CA VAL A 119 -1.99 4.37 15.23
C VAL A 119 -1.27 4.32 13.89
N ASP A 120 -1.11 5.49 13.27
CA ASP A 120 -0.38 5.62 12.01
C ASP A 120 1.08 5.96 12.28
N ILE A 121 1.99 5.17 11.71
CA ILE A 121 3.43 5.42 11.66
C ILE A 121 3.78 5.81 10.23
N ILE A 122 4.44 6.95 10.07
CA ILE A 122 5.03 7.37 8.80
C ILE A 122 6.52 7.09 8.84
N VAL A 123 7.00 6.29 7.90
CA VAL A 123 8.42 6.11 7.66
C VAL A 123 8.84 7.05 6.52
N PRO A 124 9.66 8.08 6.79
CA PRO A 124 10.04 9.10 5.80
C PRO A 124 11.10 8.57 4.82
N CYS A 125 10.77 7.53 4.06
CA CYS A 125 11.70 6.87 3.16
C CYS A 125 11.98 7.74 1.93
N THR A 126 13.25 8.09 1.70
CA THR A 126 13.75 8.63 0.42
C THR A 126 14.67 7.65 -0.32
N SER A 127 15.05 6.57 0.35
CA SER A 127 15.81 5.43 -0.20
C SER A 127 15.38 4.14 0.51
N HIS A 128 16.04 3.01 0.23
CA HIS A 128 15.79 1.77 0.97
C HIS A 128 16.24 1.88 2.43
N LEU A 129 15.42 1.33 3.33
CA LEU A 129 15.76 1.23 4.75
C LEU A 129 16.95 0.31 4.96
N SER A 130 17.93 0.79 5.72
CA SER A 130 19.03 -0.04 6.22
C SER A 130 18.55 -1.03 7.28
N ALA A 131 19.37 -2.01 7.62
CA ALA A 131 19.05 -2.95 8.71
C ALA A 131 18.78 -2.22 10.04
N GLN A 132 19.50 -1.14 10.32
CA GLN A 132 19.30 -0.33 11.51
C GLN A 132 17.94 0.41 11.49
N ASP A 133 17.55 0.95 10.33
CA ASP A 133 16.25 1.62 10.19
C ASP A 133 15.09 0.65 10.38
N TRP A 134 15.25 -0.59 9.90
CA TRP A 134 14.30 -1.67 10.14
C TRP A 134 14.22 -2.05 11.62
N ASP A 135 15.36 -2.16 12.31
CA ASP A 135 15.37 -2.45 13.74
C ASP A 135 14.65 -1.35 14.56
N LEU A 136 14.80 -0.07 14.17
CA LEU A 136 14.06 1.05 14.79
C LEU A 136 12.56 0.97 14.54
N LEU A 137 12.14 0.60 13.33
CA LEU A 137 10.73 0.38 13.03
C LEU A 137 10.17 -0.79 13.85
N ASP A 138 10.89 -1.91 13.92
CA ASP A 138 10.48 -3.08 14.68
C ASP A 138 10.37 -2.75 16.18
N GLU A 139 11.30 -1.97 16.73
CA GLU A 139 11.22 -1.48 18.11
C GLU A 139 9.97 -0.61 18.33
N ALA A 140 9.73 0.37 17.45
CA ALA A 140 8.56 1.24 17.54
C ALA A 140 7.23 0.45 17.45
N VAL A 141 7.15 -0.51 16.54
CA VAL A 141 5.98 -1.39 16.39
C VAL A 141 5.77 -2.24 17.64
N ASN A 142 6.83 -2.83 18.19
CA ASN A 142 6.76 -3.63 19.41
C ASN A 142 6.35 -2.81 20.64
N ASP A 143 6.84 -1.57 20.75
CA ASP A 143 6.49 -0.67 21.83
C ASP A 143 5.00 -0.28 21.79
N ILE A 144 4.45 -0.05 20.60
CA ILE A 144 3.02 0.18 20.41
C ILE A 144 2.20 -1.05 20.82
N ASP A 145 2.58 -2.22 20.28
CA ASP A 145 1.83 -3.45 20.51
C ASP A 145 1.79 -3.80 22.01
N ARG A 146 2.94 -3.69 22.71
CA ARG A 146 3.03 -3.87 24.17
C ARG A 146 2.19 -2.87 24.95
N SER A 147 2.09 -1.64 24.46
CA SER A 147 1.37 -0.58 25.15
C SER A 147 -0.16 -0.77 25.13
N TRP A 148 -0.69 -1.57 24.21
CA TRP A 148 -2.12 -1.91 24.18
C TRP A 148 -2.54 -3.00 25.17
N GLY A 149 -1.61 -3.78 25.75
CA GLY A 149 -1.94 -4.88 26.65
C GLY A 149 -2.93 -5.87 26.02
N ASN A 150 -4.14 -5.99 26.59
CA ASN A 150 -5.23 -6.82 26.04
C ASN A 150 -6.12 -6.10 24.99
N GLY A 151 -5.74 -4.90 24.56
CA GLY A 151 -6.49 -4.10 23.59
C GLY A 151 -6.34 -4.59 22.15
N THR A 152 -7.26 -4.17 21.29
CA THR A 152 -7.29 -4.52 19.86
C THR A 152 -6.87 -3.34 18.98
N GLY A 153 -5.76 -2.69 19.32
CA GLY A 153 -5.24 -1.58 18.52
C GLY A 153 -4.75 -2.05 17.15
N LYS A 154 -4.70 -1.11 16.19
CA LYS A 154 -4.24 -1.36 14.82
C LYS A 154 -3.06 -0.44 14.51
N ILE A 155 -1.98 -0.97 13.97
CA ILE A 155 -0.79 -0.22 13.57
C ILE A 155 -0.84 -0.08 12.06
N VAL A 156 -0.81 1.13 11.55
CA VAL A 156 -0.81 1.41 10.11
C VAL A 156 0.53 2.01 9.74
N ILE A 157 1.27 1.39 8.85
CA ILE A 157 2.59 1.85 8.43
C ILE A 157 2.51 2.43 7.02
N SER A 158 2.96 3.68 6.89
CA SER A 158 3.05 4.42 5.63
C SER A 158 4.51 4.57 5.20
N GLY A 159 4.77 4.53 3.88
CA GLY A 159 6.12 4.73 3.31
C GLY A 159 6.93 3.47 3.02
N LEU A 160 6.36 2.28 3.26
CA LEU A 160 7.00 0.99 2.97
C LEU A 160 6.47 0.29 1.70
N LEU A 161 5.26 0.61 1.26
CA LEU A 161 4.61 -0.09 0.16
C LEU A 161 4.15 0.89 -0.93
N PRO A 162 4.79 0.88 -2.10
CA PRO A 162 6.13 0.37 -2.34
C PRO A 162 7.18 1.27 -1.63
N PRO A 163 8.42 0.79 -1.45
CA PRO A 163 9.52 1.67 -1.04
C PRO A 163 9.88 2.65 -2.18
N PRO A 164 10.72 3.68 -1.89
CA PRO A 164 11.25 4.57 -2.92
C PRO A 164 11.89 3.81 -4.09
N LEU A 165 11.72 4.32 -5.31
CA LEU A 165 12.24 3.69 -6.51
C LEU A 165 13.74 3.99 -6.64
N THR A 166 14.58 2.99 -6.38
CA THR A 166 16.05 3.16 -6.40
C THR A 166 16.73 2.51 -7.62
N SER A 167 16.15 1.42 -8.14
CA SER A 167 16.77 0.55 -9.15
C SER A 167 15.73 -0.01 -10.12
N SER A 168 16.17 -0.24 -11.36
CA SER A 168 15.38 -0.95 -12.38
C SER A 168 15.15 -2.42 -11.97
N SER A 169 14.13 -3.06 -12.53
CA SER A 169 13.73 -4.44 -12.22
C SER A 169 14.85 -5.45 -12.40
N SER A 170 15.69 -5.26 -13.43
CA SER A 170 16.84 -6.12 -13.71
C SER A 170 17.90 -6.10 -12.61
N LYS A 171 18.16 -4.92 -12.04
CA LYS A 171 19.10 -4.73 -10.93
C LYS A 171 18.48 -5.20 -9.62
N LEU A 172 17.19 -4.92 -9.43
CA LEU A 172 16.47 -5.19 -8.20
C LEU A 172 16.41 -6.68 -7.83
N MET A 173 16.33 -7.58 -8.83
CA MET A 173 16.26 -9.03 -8.58
C MET A 173 17.44 -9.59 -7.79
N ASN A 174 18.60 -8.93 -7.82
CA ASN A 174 19.82 -9.36 -7.12
C ASN A 174 20.27 -8.33 -6.08
N ASP A 175 19.41 -7.38 -5.71
CA ASP A 175 19.73 -6.34 -4.75
C ASP A 175 19.58 -6.89 -3.32
N GLU A 176 20.62 -6.70 -2.50
CA GLU A 176 20.62 -7.09 -1.09
C GLU A 176 19.54 -6.32 -0.31
N MET A 177 19.30 -5.05 -0.67
CA MET A 177 18.29 -4.21 -0.02
C MET A 177 16.86 -4.67 -0.34
N TYR A 178 16.64 -5.21 -1.55
CA TYR A 178 15.37 -5.83 -1.92
C TYR A 178 15.14 -7.12 -1.15
N SER A 179 16.18 -7.94 -0.99
CA SER A 179 16.10 -9.19 -0.22
C SER A 179 15.82 -8.90 1.26
N LEU A 180 16.51 -7.92 1.84
CA LEU A 180 16.27 -7.42 3.19
C LEU A 180 14.83 -6.90 3.36
N TYR A 181 14.31 -6.16 2.38
CA TYR A 181 12.92 -5.70 2.38
C TYR A 181 11.93 -6.87 2.49
N ILE A 182 12.08 -7.91 1.67
CA ILE A 182 11.19 -9.08 1.70
C ILE A 182 11.28 -9.82 3.04
N GLU A 183 12.50 -9.98 3.57
CA GLU A 183 12.72 -10.62 4.87
C GLU A 183 11.99 -9.87 5.99
N ARG A 184 12.20 -8.54 6.08
CA ARG A 184 11.59 -7.71 7.12
C ARG A 184 10.07 -7.59 6.96
N LEU A 185 9.57 -7.56 5.73
CA LEU A 185 8.14 -7.63 5.45
C LEU A 185 7.51 -8.93 5.96
N SER A 186 8.23 -10.05 5.81
CA SER A 186 7.79 -11.35 6.33
C SER A 186 7.81 -11.40 7.86
N GLN A 187 8.69 -10.65 8.51
CA GLN A 187 8.69 -10.51 9.98
C GLN A 187 7.50 -9.66 10.45
N LEU A 188 7.24 -8.53 9.80
CA LEU A 188 6.07 -7.68 10.10
C LEU A 188 4.75 -8.43 9.92
N SER A 189 4.67 -9.38 8.98
CA SER A 189 3.44 -10.12 8.73
C SER A 189 3.01 -11.03 9.88
N LEU A 190 3.95 -11.41 10.76
CA LEU A 190 3.69 -12.16 11.99
C LEU A 190 2.85 -11.37 12.99
N LEU A 191 2.80 -10.05 12.85
CA LEU A 191 2.00 -9.17 13.69
C LEU A 191 0.60 -8.96 13.05
N PRO A 192 -0.46 -9.58 13.60
CA PRO A 192 -1.80 -9.53 12.98
C PRO A 192 -2.45 -8.15 13.02
N ASN A 193 -1.91 -7.24 13.84
CA ASN A 193 -2.42 -5.88 14.01
C ASN A 193 -1.70 -4.85 13.13
N VAL A 194 -0.73 -5.25 12.31
CA VAL A 194 0.03 -4.37 11.41
C VAL A 194 -0.59 -4.34 10.02
N PHE A 195 -0.81 -3.13 9.51
CA PHE A 195 -1.38 -2.83 8.20
C PHE A 195 -0.38 -1.95 7.42
N LEU A 196 -0.34 -2.09 6.10
CA LEU A 196 0.53 -1.29 5.24
C LEU A 196 -0.29 -0.40 4.31
N LYS A 197 0.08 0.87 4.20
CA LYS A 197 -0.49 1.74 3.16
C LYS A 197 0.26 1.56 1.84
N ALA A 198 -0.49 1.25 0.79
CA ALA A 198 -0.06 1.26 -0.60
C ALA A 198 -0.17 2.69 -1.16
N LEU A 199 0.94 3.42 -1.12
CA LEU A 199 1.05 4.84 -1.49
C LEU A 199 1.82 5.00 -2.80
N PRO A 200 1.67 6.09 -3.57
CA PRO A 200 2.53 6.34 -4.71
C PRO A 200 4.00 6.47 -4.25
N PRO A 201 4.95 5.82 -4.94
CA PRO A 201 6.36 5.93 -4.59
C PRO A 201 6.92 7.31 -4.91
N VAL A 202 8.08 7.60 -4.32
CA VAL A 202 8.97 8.69 -4.72
C VAL A 202 10.26 8.15 -5.34
N VAL A 203 10.95 8.99 -6.09
CA VAL A 203 12.28 8.73 -6.65
C VAL A 203 13.20 9.91 -6.36
N ASP A 204 14.42 9.64 -5.89
CA ASP A 204 15.48 10.65 -5.83
C ASP A 204 16.22 10.67 -7.16
N GLN A 205 15.98 11.69 -7.98
CA GLN A 205 16.54 11.82 -9.33
C GLN A 205 18.07 11.89 -9.32
N ASN A 206 18.68 12.43 -8.27
CA ASN A 206 20.15 12.55 -8.17
C ASN A 206 20.83 11.19 -7.92
N SER A 207 20.15 10.27 -7.24
CA SER A 207 20.66 8.93 -6.97
C SER A 207 20.60 7.99 -8.18
N GLN A 208 19.83 8.36 -9.21
CA GLN A 208 19.55 7.48 -10.34
C GLN A 208 20.63 7.56 -11.41
N THR A 209 21.14 6.39 -11.82
CA THR A 209 22.09 6.29 -12.95
C THR A 209 21.44 6.47 -14.32
N SER A 210 20.11 6.36 -14.41
CA SER A 210 19.34 6.40 -15.65
C SER A 210 17.88 6.75 -15.40
N ASP A 211 17.21 7.30 -16.40
CA ASP A 211 15.81 7.72 -16.36
C ASP A 211 14.79 6.58 -16.52
N TRP A 212 15.12 5.36 -16.06
CA TRP A 212 14.25 4.19 -16.20
C TRP A 212 12.88 4.40 -15.52
N TRP A 213 12.82 5.25 -14.49
CA TRP A 213 11.60 5.61 -13.78
C TRP A 213 10.61 6.43 -14.62
N LYS A 214 11.02 6.92 -15.80
CA LYS A 214 10.12 7.51 -16.81
C LYS A 214 9.47 6.44 -17.69
N GLU A 215 10.03 5.24 -17.74
CA GLU A 215 9.53 4.14 -18.56
C GLU A 215 8.42 3.39 -17.84
N ARG A 216 7.17 3.62 -18.26
CA ARG A 216 5.99 3.13 -17.54
C ARG A 216 5.94 1.62 -17.34
N LYS A 217 6.37 0.85 -18.35
CA LYS A 217 6.42 -0.62 -18.26
C LYS A 217 7.42 -1.11 -17.23
N GLU A 218 8.53 -0.40 -17.07
CA GLU A 218 9.57 -0.77 -16.12
C GLU A 218 9.16 -0.41 -14.70
N VAL A 219 8.57 0.78 -14.52
CA VAL A 219 7.95 1.20 -13.25
C VAL A 219 6.91 0.18 -12.81
N GLU A 220 6.00 -0.22 -13.70
CA GLU A 220 5.00 -1.25 -13.41
C GLU A 220 5.65 -2.58 -12.99
N ARG A 221 6.71 -3.00 -13.68
CA ARG A 221 7.43 -4.24 -13.34
C ARG A 221 8.07 -4.17 -11.95
N VAL A 222 8.74 -3.08 -11.63
CA VAL A 222 9.35 -2.84 -10.30
C VAL A 222 8.28 -2.84 -9.21
N LEU A 223 7.15 -2.17 -9.45
CA LEU A 223 6.05 -2.12 -8.48
C LEU A 223 5.45 -3.49 -8.20
N ARG A 224 5.26 -4.32 -9.22
CA ARG A 224 4.83 -5.70 -9.02
C ARG A 224 5.84 -6.53 -8.23
N MET A 225 7.15 -6.28 -8.39
CA MET A 225 8.18 -6.95 -7.60
C MET A 225 8.05 -6.64 -6.11
N TYR A 226 7.50 -5.49 -5.72
CA TYR A 226 7.21 -5.18 -4.31
C TYR A 226 5.81 -5.64 -3.88
N LEU A 227 4.80 -5.41 -4.72
CA LEU A 227 3.40 -5.74 -4.39
C LEU A 227 3.17 -7.24 -4.25
N SER A 228 3.77 -8.07 -5.12
CA SER A 228 3.59 -9.53 -5.07
C SER A 228 4.03 -10.15 -3.74
N PRO A 229 5.28 -9.97 -3.26
CA PRO A 229 5.70 -10.51 -1.97
C PRO A 229 4.95 -9.85 -0.80
N THR A 230 4.48 -8.59 -0.96
CA THR A 230 3.67 -7.95 0.07
C THR A 230 2.30 -8.61 0.23
N ILE A 231 1.60 -8.86 -0.87
CA ILE A 231 0.31 -9.54 -0.84
C ILE A 231 0.47 -10.98 -0.35
N GLU A 232 1.55 -11.67 -0.72
CA GLU A 232 1.85 -13.02 -0.24
C GLU A 232 2.12 -13.05 1.27
N ALA A 233 2.93 -12.13 1.79
CA ALA A 233 3.30 -12.12 3.21
C ALA A 233 2.20 -11.52 4.10
N ILE A 234 1.69 -10.34 3.75
CA ILE A 234 0.77 -9.55 4.57
C ILE A 234 -0.70 -9.91 4.29
N GLY A 235 -1.01 -10.29 3.06
CA GLY A 235 -2.38 -10.55 2.62
C GLY A 235 -3.13 -9.28 2.22
N THR A 236 -4.13 -9.46 1.36
CA THR A 236 -4.95 -8.36 0.81
C THR A 236 -5.78 -7.63 1.88
N HIS A 237 -6.17 -8.31 2.95
CA HIS A 237 -6.93 -7.78 4.09
C HIS A 237 -6.14 -6.82 5.02
N ARG A 238 -4.84 -6.64 4.79
CA ARG A 238 -3.97 -5.76 5.59
C ARG A 238 -3.26 -4.69 4.77
N VAL A 239 -3.63 -4.52 3.51
CA VAL A 239 -3.12 -3.47 2.63
C VAL A 239 -4.19 -2.39 2.46
N ILE A 240 -3.81 -1.12 2.58
CA ILE A 240 -4.73 0.01 2.55
C ILE A 240 -4.32 0.98 1.44
N PHE A 241 -5.22 1.34 0.54
CA PHE A 241 -4.96 2.33 -0.50
C PHE A 241 -4.80 3.75 0.05
N GLY A 242 -3.86 4.51 -0.51
CA GLY A 242 -3.78 5.97 -0.37
C GLY A 242 -3.22 6.62 -1.63
N SER A 243 -3.62 7.85 -1.90
CA SER A 243 -3.36 8.51 -3.17
C SER A 243 -2.20 9.51 -3.17
N ASP A 244 -1.73 9.90 -1.98
CA ASP A 244 -0.57 10.77 -1.79
C ASP A 244 0.63 10.01 -1.20
N PRO A 245 1.87 10.47 -1.47
CA PRO A 245 3.07 9.87 -0.87
C PRO A 245 3.03 9.98 0.65
N ALA A 246 3.85 9.18 1.35
CA ALA A 246 3.82 9.09 2.82
C ALA A 246 4.02 10.43 3.55
N LEU A 247 4.70 11.37 2.91
CA LEU A 247 4.89 12.76 3.31
C LEU A 247 4.89 13.62 2.06
N THR A 248 4.61 14.91 2.20
CA THR A 248 4.77 15.85 1.09
C THR A 248 6.23 15.84 0.61
N ILE A 249 6.47 16.20 -0.66
CA ILE A 249 7.82 16.24 -1.21
C ILE A 249 8.72 17.23 -0.44
N GLU A 250 8.14 18.33 0.06
CA GLU A 250 8.84 19.30 0.88
C GLU A 250 9.21 18.71 2.25
N ASP A 251 8.28 18.03 2.91
CA ASP A 251 8.54 17.39 4.20
C ASP A 251 9.55 16.24 4.08
N LEU A 252 9.51 15.45 3.01
CA LEU A 252 10.52 14.42 2.75
C LEU A 252 11.92 15.01 2.58
N LYS A 253 12.04 16.14 1.88
CA LYS A 253 13.31 16.87 1.76
C LYS A 253 13.81 17.37 3.11
N ASN A 254 12.91 17.90 3.95
CA ASN A 254 13.24 18.41 5.28
C ASN A 254 13.63 17.29 6.27
N ASN A 255 13.10 16.08 6.08
CA ASN A 255 13.39 14.92 6.92
C ASN A 255 14.62 14.11 6.46
N THR A 256 15.29 14.51 5.38
CA THR A 256 16.47 13.81 4.85
C THR A 256 17.73 14.64 5.06
N LEU A 257 18.81 14.01 5.54
CA LEU A 257 20.09 14.69 5.80
C LEU A 257 20.89 15.01 4.52
N ASN A 258 20.56 14.36 3.40
CA ASN A 258 21.25 14.49 2.12
C ASN A 258 20.46 15.39 1.16
N ILE A 259 21.18 16.05 0.25
CA ILE A 259 20.56 16.81 -0.84
C ILE A 259 19.90 15.81 -1.80
N VAL A 260 18.57 15.72 -1.75
CA VAL A 260 17.75 14.84 -2.59
C VAL A 260 16.94 15.67 -3.57
N ASP A 261 16.87 15.20 -4.82
CA ASP A 261 15.98 15.75 -5.83
C ASP A 261 14.78 14.82 -6.04
N LEU A 262 13.87 14.88 -5.07
CA LEU A 262 12.70 14.01 -5.03
C LEU A 262 11.64 14.42 -6.05
N ALA A 263 11.14 13.42 -6.77
CA ALA A 263 9.94 13.51 -7.58
C ALA A 263 8.97 12.36 -7.28
N GLN A 264 7.69 12.59 -7.54
CA GLN A 264 6.66 11.56 -7.58
C GLN A 264 6.45 11.16 -9.06
N PRO A 265 6.97 10.02 -9.52
CA PRO A 265 6.91 9.64 -10.93
C PRO A 265 5.51 9.19 -11.36
N ILE A 266 4.60 8.98 -10.40
CA ILE A 266 3.25 8.46 -10.63
C ILE A 266 2.22 9.39 -9.99
N PRO A 267 1.43 10.12 -10.78
CA PRO A 267 0.29 10.87 -10.28
C PRO A 267 -0.75 9.98 -9.59
N SER A 268 -1.50 10.52 -8.65
CA SER A 268 -2.44 9.80 -7.77
C SER A 268 -3.48 8.95 -8.50
N GLY A 269 -4.05 9.44 -9.61
CA GLY A 269 -5.01 8.69 -10.41
C GLY A 269 -4.35 7.54 -11.15
N GLU A 270 -3.18 7.79 -11.74
CA GLU A 270 -2.40 6.74 -12.39
C GLU A 270 -1.93 5.67 -11.39
N TRP A 271 -1.62 6.08 -10.14
CA TRP A 271 -1.32 5.16 -9.05
C TRP A 271 -2.48 4.21 -8.76
N TYR A 272 -3.69 4.74 -8.62
CA TYR A 272 -4.91 3.92 -8.48
C TYR A 272 -5.04 2.89 -9.61
N ALA A 273 -4.93 3.33 -10.88
CA ALA A 273 -5.06 2.42 -12.01
C ALA A 273 -3.98 1.33 -12.02
N LEU A 274 -2.75 1.69 -11.67
CA LEU A 274 -1.62 0.76 -11.66
C LEU A 274 -1.69 -0.23 -10.51
N LEU A 275 -2.06 0.20 -9.31
CA LEU A 275 -2.26 -0.67 -8.16
C LEU A 275 -3.39 -1.67 -8.46
N ARG A 276 -4.54 -1.19 -8.96
CA ARG A 276 -5.66 -2.04 -9.38
C ARG A 276 -5.24 -3.06 -10.42
N LYS A 277 -4.52 -2.64 -11.46
CA LYS A 277 -4.01 -3.54 -12.50
C LYS A 277 -3.09 -4.61 -11.89
N SER A 278 -2.17 -4.20 -11.01
CA SER A 278 -1.21 -5.10 -10.38
C SER A 278 -1.89 -6.14 -9.49
N VAL A 279 -2.85 -5.73 -8.65
CA VAL A 279 -3.62 -6.64 -7.79
C VAL A 279 -4.43 -7.63 -8.64
N ALA A 280 -5.08 -7.17 -9.71
CA ALA A 280 -5.85 -8.05 -10.58
C ALA A 280 -4.97 -9.02 -11.39
N GLU A 281 -3.76 -8.61 -11.79
CA GLU A 281 -2.77 -9.50 -12.45
C GLU A 281 -2.24 -10.59 -11.51
N LEU A 282 -2.26 -10.37 -10.19
CA LEU A 282 -1.91 -11.38 -9.19
C LEU A 282 -3.03 -12.42 -8.98
N GLY A 283 -4.16 -12.27 -9.67
CA GLY A 283 -5.29 -13.21 -9.62
C GLY A 283 -6.31 -12.89 -8.52
N GLU A 284 -6.20 -11.72 -7.88
CA GLU A 284 -7.12 -11.29 -6.83
C GLU A 284 -8.47 -10.83 -7.41
N GLY A 285 -9.56 -11.21 -6.74
CA GLY A 285 -10.91 -10.92 -7.15
C GLY A 285 -11.42 -9.53 -6.74
N GLU A 286 -12.69 -9.27 -7.02
CA GLU A 286 -13.38 -8.01 -6.66
C GLU A 286 -13.44 -7.76 -5.15
N GLU A 287 -13.56 -8.81 -4.34
CA GLU A 287 -13.58 -8.72 -2.88
C GLU A 287 -12.26 -8.16 -2.35
N ALA A 288 -11.14 -8.84 -2.65
CA ALA A 288 -9.80 -8.40 -2.29
C ALA A 288 -9.48 -7.00 -2.83
N MET A 289 -9.92 -6.69 -4.06
CA MET A 289 -9.78 -5.35 -4.64
C MET A 289 -10.54 -4.30 -3.83
N SER A 290 -11.78 -4.58 -3.46
CA SER A 290 -12.62 -3.67 -2.68
C SER A 290 -12.10 -3.47 -1.26
N ASP A 291 -11.52 -4.52 -0.66
CA ASP A 291 -10.89 -4.45 0.66
C ASP A 291 -9.65 -3.56 0.64
N ILE A 292 -8.74 -3.78 -0.31
CA ILE A 292 -7.54 -2.95 -0.48
C ILE A 292 -7.91 -1.49 -0.71
N MET A 293 -8.89 -1.25 -1.59
CA MET A 293 -9.27 0.09 -2.03
C MET A 293 -10.18 0.83 -1.04
N GLY A 294 -10.75 0.15 -0.04
CA GLY A 294 -11.53 0.84 0.99
C GLY A 294 -12.01 0.02 2.16
N GLY A 295 -12.30 -1.28 2.01
CA GLY A 295 -12.82 -2.11 3.11
C GLY A 295 -11.89 -2.16 4.32
N ASN A 296 -10.58 -2.28 4.09
CA ASN A 296 -9.58 -2.31 5.15
C ASN A 296 -9.49 -0.96 5.88
N ALA A 297 -9.48 0.14 5.13
CA ALA A 297 -9.51 1.49 5.70
C ALA A 297 -10.76 1.72 6.56
N ALA A 298 -11.94 1.28 6.07
CA ALA A 298 -13.19 1.37 6.81
C ALA A 298 -13.11 0.62 8.15
N GLY A 299 -12.56 -0.59 8.15
CA GLY A 299 -12.40 -1.40 9.35
C GLY A 299 -11.39 -0.83 10.34
N VAL A 300 -10.23 -0.37 9.86
CA VAL A 300 -9.14 0.16 10.69
C VAL A 300 -9.51 1.51 11.31
N TYR A 301 -10.10 2.41 10.52
CA TYR A 301 -10.46 3.76 10.97
C TYR A 301 -11.91 3.87 11.46
N GLN A 302 -12.66 2.76 11.48
CA GLN A 302 -14.07 2.70 11.91
C GLN A 302 -14.96 3.70 11.15
N LEU A 303 -14.73 3.82 9.83
CA LEU A 303 -15.49 4.70 8.94
C LEU A 303 -16.81 4.01 8.57
N GLN A 304 -17.92 4.75 8.70
CA GLN A 304 -19.27 4.29 8.36
C GLN A 304 -19.65 4.63 6.92
#